data_AF-A0A2D5DY37-F1
#
_entry.id   AF-A0A2D5DY37-F1
#
_cell.length_a   1.000
_cell.length_b   1.000
_cell.length_c   1.000
_cell.angle_alpha   90.00
_cell.angle_beta   90.00
_cell.angle_gamma   90.00
#
_symmetry.space_group_name_H-M   'P 1'
#
loop_
_entity.id
_entity.type
_entity.pdbx_description
1 polymer ?
#
loop_
_entity_poly.entity_id
_entity_poly.type
_entity_poly.pdbx_seq_one_letter_code
_entity_poly.pdbx_strand_id
1 'polypeptide(L)' 'MRVSLIAAVAVNGVIGKDNDLIWTLRDDMAFFKTTTKGHHVIMGRKNWESIPERFRPLPG' A
#
# COMPACT_ATOMS: atom_id res chain seq x y z
N MET A 1 5.14 22.23 2.38
CA MET A 1 5.02 20.79 2.68
C MET A 1 4.37 20.10 1.49
N ARG A 2 4.94 19.01 0.96
CA ARG A 2 4.39 18.27 -0.19
C ARG A 2 3.86 16.93 0.27
N VAL A 3 2.65 16.59 -0.12
CA VAL A 3 2.04 15.26 0.09
C VAL A 3 1.90 14.61 -1.27
N SER A 4 2.28 13.34 -1.36
CA SER A 4 2.15 12.53 -2.57
C SER A 4 1.18 11.38 -2.30
N LEU A 5 0.38 11.03 -3.31
CA LEU A 5 -0.50 9.87 -3.28
C LEU A 5 0.15 8.73 -4.08
N ILE A 6 0.03 7.50 -3.59
CA ILE A 6 0.49 6.28 -4.26
C ILE A 6 -0.60 5.22 -4.12
N ALA A 7 -0.99 4.60 -5.23
CA ALA A 7 -2.00 3.54 -5.26
C ALA A 7 -1.82 2.67 -6.51
N ALA A 8 -2.07 1.36 -6.37
CA ALA A 8 -2.28 0.48 -7.51
C ALA A 8 -3.76 0.50 -7.88
N VAL A 9 -4.08 0.75 -9.15
CA VAL A 9 -5.43 0.98 -9.63
C VAL A 9 -5.67 0.14 -10.88
N ALA A 10 -6.71 -0.69 -10.88
CA ALA A 10 -7.12 -1.45 -12.05
C ALA A 10 -7.72 -0.53 -13.13
N VAL A 11 -7.82 -1.01 -14.37
CA VAL A 11 -8.39 -0.25 -15.50
C VAL A 11 -9.80 0.26 -15.22
N ASN A 12 -10.58 -0.48 -14.42
CA ASN A 12 -11.93 -0.10 -13.98
C ASN A 12 -11.97 0.76 -12.70
N GLY A 13 -10.82 1.27 -12.23
CA GLY A 13 -10.72 2.14 -11.06
C GLY A 13 -10.67 1.42 -9.72
N VAL A 14 -10.73 0.09 -9.69
CA VAL A 14 -10.75 -0.67 -8.44
C VAL A 14 -9.34 -0.73 -7.82
N ILE A 15 -9.26 -0.57 -6.49
CA ILE A 15 -8.00 -0.59 -5.71
C ILE A 15 -7.93 -1.73 -4.67
N GLY A 16 -9.05 -2.40 -4.41
CA GLY A 16 -9.17 -3.41 -3.36
C GLY A 16 -10.62 -3.85 -3.17
N LYS A 17 -10.82 -4.98 -2.51
CA LYS A 17 -12.14 -5.53 -2.16
C LYS A 17 -12.05 -6.22 -0.81
N ASP A 18 -13.10 -6.11 0.01
CA ASP A 18 -13.22 -6.82 1.30
C ASP A 18 -12.00 -6.64 2.24
N ASN A 19 -11.42 -5.43 2.24
CA ASN A 19 -10.23 -5.07 2.99
C ASN A 19 -8.95 -5.82 2.58
N ASP A 20 -8.86 -6.24 1.32
CA ASP A 20 -7.67 -6.87 0.76
C ASP A 20 -7.42 -6.38 -0.68
N LEU A 21 -6.21 -6.65 -1.19
CA LEU A 21 -5.88 -6.50 -2.59
C LEU A 21 -6.56 -7.60 -3.41
N ILE A 22 -7.05 -7.24 -4.59
CA ILE A 22 -7.72 -8.21 -5.49
C ILE A 22 -6.69 -9.05 -6.27
N TRP A 23 -5.43 -8.67 -6.21
CA TRP A 23 -4.32 -9.33 -6.90
C TRP A 23 -3.10 -9.48 -6.00
N THR A 24 -2.26 -10.45 -6.34
CA THR A 24 -0.91 -10.57 -5.78
C THR A 24 0.10 -10.18 -6.85
N LEU A 25 0.56 -8.93 -6.82
CA LEU A 25 1.58 -8.40 -7.72
C LEU A 25 2.85 -8.09 -6.92
N ARG A 26 3.83 -8.98 -6.98
CA ARG A 26 5.07 -8.87 -6.19
C ARG A 26 5.90 -7.65 -6.58
N ASP A 27 5.94 -7.34 -7.87
CA ASP A 27 6.71 -6.21 -8.40
C ASP A 27 6.10 -4.87 -7.99
N ASP A 28 4.77 -4.78 -7.93
CA ASP A 28 4.05 -3.60 -7.43
C ASP A 28 4.34 -3.36 -5.95
N MET A 29 4.36 -4.42 -5.13
CA MET A 29 4.73 -4.32 -3.73
C MET A 29 6.20 -3.91 -3.54
N ALA A 30 7.11 -4.39 -4.39
CA ALA A 30 8.51 -3.98 -4.37
C ALA A 30 8.68 -2.51 -4.78
N PHE A 31 7.91 -2.06 -5.77
CA PHE A 31 7.85 -0.66 -6.19
C PHE A 31 7.33 0.24 -5.06
N PHE A 32 6.21 -0.12 -4.42
CA PHE A 32 5.67 0.61 -3.27
C PHE A 32 6.72 0.73 -2.17
N LYS A 33 7.31 -0.40 -1.75
CA LYS A 33 8.35 -0.41 -0.70
C LYS A 33 9.53 0.51 -1.04
N THR A 34 10.04 0.44 -2.27
CA THR A 34 11.17 1.27 -2.71
C THR A 34 10.80 2.74 -2.75
N THR A 35 9.60 3.07 -3.22
CA THR A 35 9.13 4.44 -3.40
C THR A 35 8.81 5.12 -2.06
N THR A 36 8.29 4.37 -1.08
CA THR A 36 7.95 4.92 0.24
C THR A 36 9.10 4.83 1.26
N LYS A 37 10.20 4.17 0.90
CA LYS A 37 11.34 3.98 1.80
C LYS A 37 11.87 5.33 2.30
N GLY A 38 12.13 5.45 3.60
CA GLY A 38 12.61 6.70 4.21
C GLY A 38 11.56 7.83 4.29
N HIS A 39 10.30 7.57 3.94
CA HIS A 39 9.21 8.53 4.04
C HIS A 39 8.17 8.13 5.08
N HIS A 40 7.44 9.12 5.62
CA HIS A 40 6.26 8.86 6.43
C HIS A 40 5.11 8.41 5.54
N VAL A 41 4.54 7.23 5.82
CA VAL A 41 3.37 6.71 5.13
C VAL A 41 2.13 6.92 5.98
N ILE A 42 1.15 7.64 5.44
CA ILE A 42 -0.14 7.88 6.08
C ILE A 42 -1.16 6.97 5.40
N MET A 43 -1.92 6.22 6.20
CA MET A 43 -2.95 5.31 5.71
C MET A 43 -4.16 5.29 6.64
N GLY A 44 -5.33 4.91 6.11
CA GLY A 44 -6.53 4.72 6.93
C GLY A 44 -6.46 3.44 7.77
N ARG A 45 -7.23 3.39 8.86
CA ARG A 45 -7.32 2.23 9.79
C ARG A 45 -7.50 0.89 9.07
N LYS A 46 -8.43 0.83 8.12
CA LYS A 46 -8.74 -0.39 7.36
C LYS A 46 -7.53 -0.91 6.56
N ASN A 47 -6.77 -0.01 5.93
CA ASN A 47 -5.55 -0.33 5.21
C ASN A 47 -4.44 -0.81 6.16
N TRP A 48 -4.31 -0.19 7.34
CA TRP A 48 -3.40 -0.67 8.38
C TRP A 48 -3.73 -2.10 8.85
N GLU A 49 -5.01 -2.42 8.98
CA GLU A 49 -5.48 -3.75 9.37
C GLU A 49 -5.34 -4.80 8.26
N SER A 50 -5.35 -4.39 6.98
CA SER A 50 -5.13 -5.31 5.86
C SER A 50 -3.68 -5.75 5.71
N ILE A 51 -2.72 -5.00 6.28
CA ILE A 51 -1.30 -5.37 6.23
C ILE A 51 -1.04 -6.55 7.19
N PRO A 52 -0.45 -7.67 6.72
CA PRO A 52 -0.09 -8.78 7.60
C PRO A 52 0.79 -8.33 8.77
N GLU A 53 0.58 -8.91 9.95
CA GLU A 53 1.24 -8.45 11.19
C GLU A 53 2.77 -8.39 11.09
N ARG A 54 3.37 -9.36 10.39
CA ARG A 54 4.82 -9.43 10.13
C ARG A 54 5.38 -8.26 9.31
N PHE A 55 4.53 -7.49 8.64
CA PHE A 55 4.91 -6.37 7.76
C PHE A 55 4.44 -5.01 8.28
N ARG A 56 3.75 -4.96 9.43
CA ARG A 56 3.38 -3.71 10.11
C ARG A 56 4.19 -3.54 11.41
N PRO A 57 4.70 -2.33 11.73
CA PRO A 57 4.78 -1.17 10.84
C PRO A 57 5.65 -1.47 9.61
N LEU A 58 5.41 -0.74 8.52
CA LEU A 58 6.20 -0.91 7.30
C LEU A 58 7.70 -0.73 7.63
N PRO A 59 8.57 -1.65 7.20
CA PRO A 59 10.00 -1.54 7.45
C PRO A 59 10.56 -0.33 6.70
N GLY A 60 11.38 0.46 7.40
CA GLY A 60 12.04 1.66 6.89
C GLY A 60 13.09 1.42 5.81
#